data_AF-A0A939WIQ5-F1
#
_entry.id   AF-A0A939WIQ5-F1
#
_cell.length_a   1.000
_cell.length_b   1.000
_cell.length_c   1.000
_cell.angle_alpha   90.00
_cell.angle_beta   90.00
_cell.angle_gamma   90.00
#
_symmetry.space_group_name_H-M   'P 1'
#
loop_
_entity.id
_entity.type
_entity.pdbx_description
1 polymer ?
#
loop_
_entity_poly.entity_id
_entity_poly.type
_entity_poly.pdbx_seq_one_letter_code
_entity_poly.pdbx_strand_id
1 'polypeptide(L)'
;MKYRYLYQTKDNENKEGWINAKSRENAYAELRKAGIRPYRVIGDDPLNWKPYAAGAAIVLLATALAAVLLVAREDRRPHPRVQLVGDRAVIDAGVYSGWTNVLSSALDRHLARYAQPGRYVEPAELSEADRAAFAAELDAPVAYIGGEPPEHRMLKNILAKMREDMRAYIADGGDVAGYFDFLDERQSQEREFREKALDTVYRAPESLRERAWLGVNARLKDMGIEPLSKPTGIQELPEGQEQ
;
A
#
# COMPACT_ATOMS: atom_id res chain seq x y z
N MET A 1 -21.63 -4.16 47.05
CA MET A 1 -20.43 -4.85 47.56
C MET A 1 -20.33 -4.60 49.04
N LYS A 2 -19.75 -5.53 49.80
CA LYS A 2 -19.67 -5.42 51.26
C LYS A 2 -18.29 -4.89 51.66
N TYR A 3 -18.27 -3.75 52.32
CA TYR A 3 -17.04 -3.11 52.81
C TYR A 3 -16.98 -3.24 54.33
N ARG A 4 -15.80 -3.60 54.85
CA ARG A 4 -15.52 -3.56 56.29
C ARG A 4 -15.05 -2.17 56.65
N TYR A 5 -15.66 -1.54 57.65
CA TYR A 5 -15.22 -0.24 58.14
C TYR A 5 -14.77 -0.34 59.59
N LEU A 6 -13.78 0.50 59.93
CA LEU A 6 -13.21 0.64 61.25
C LEU A 6 -13.42 2.08 61.71
N TYR A 7 -13.97 2.25 62.90
CA TYR A 7 -14.22 3.56 63.50
C TYR A 7 -13.92 3.54 65.00
N GLN A 8 -13.65 4.71 65.55
CA GLN A 8 -13.39 4.88 66.97
C GLN A 8 -14.61 5.54 67.62
N THR A 9 -15.06 5.00 68.76
CA THR A 9 -16.15 5.58 69.55
C THR A 9 -15.64 6.78 70.36
N LYS A 10 -16.57 7.54 70.98
CA LYS A 10 -16.21 8.65 71.87
C LYS A 10 -15.42 8.18 73.11
N ASP A 11 -15.62 6.92 73.51
CA ASP A 11 -14.93 6.27 74.62
C ASP A 11 -13.56 5.69 74.21
N ASN A 12 -13.06 6.09 73.04
CA ASN A 12 -11.79 5.65 72.47
C ASN A 12 -11.72 4.16 72.11
N GLU A 13 -12.85 3.45 72.06
CA GLU A 13 -12.91 2.04 71.67
C GLU A 13 -12.90 1.89 70.14
N ASN A 14 -12.10 0.95 69.63
CA ASN A 14 -12.11 0.60 68.22
C ASN A 14 -13.23 -0.40 67.92
N LYS A 15 -14.13 -0.04 67.01
CA LYS A 15 -15.22 -0.92 66.55
C LYS A 15 -15.11 -1.16 65.06
N GLU A 16 -15.48 -2.38 64.66
CA GLU A 16 -15.60 -2.77 63.27
C GLU A 16 -17.06 -3.00 62.88
N GLY A 17 -17.37 -2.75 61.62
CA GLY A 17 -18.69 -2.98 61.07
C GLY A 17 -18.63 -3.26 59.57
N TRP A 18 -19.80 -3.57 59.01
CA TRP A 18 -19.92 -3.85 57.58
C TRP A 18 -21.01 -2.98 56.95
N ILE A 19 -20.76 -2.48 55.75
CA ILE A 19 -21.72 -1.69 54.98
C ILE A 19 -21.77 -2.18 53.52
N ASN A 20 -22.95 -2.14 52.92
CA ASN A 20 -23.14 -2.46 51.51
C ASN A 20 -23.14 -1.17 50.68
N ALA A 21 -22.12 -0.97 49.85
CA ALA A 21 -22.02 0.20 48.98
C ALA A 21 -21.60 -0.19 47.54
N LYS A 22 -21.69 0.76 46.61
CA LYS A 22 -21.27 0.59 45.20
C LYS A 22 -19.78 0.84 44.97
N SER A 23 -19.15 1.65 45.83
CA SER A 23 -17.73 1.98 45.84
C SER A 23 -17.29 2.34 47.26
N ARG A 24 -15.99 2.32 47.54
CA ARG A 24 -15.39 2.72 48.82
C ARG A 24 -15.68 4.18 49.14
N GLU A 25 -15.69 5.07 48.14
CA GLU A 25 -16.13 6.46 48.28
C GLU A 25 -17.59 6.55 48.73
N ASN A 26 -18.49 5.77 48.11
CA ASN A 26 -19.89 5.73 48.53
C ASN A 26 -20.03 5.17 49.95
N ALA A 27 -19.23 4.18 50.34
CA ALA A 27 -19.21 3.68 51.71
C ALA A 27 -18.81 4.78 52.73
N TYR A 28 -17.78 5.58 52.43
CA TYR A 28 -17.43 6.74 53.26
C TYR A 28 -18.56 7.78 53.32
N ALA A 29 -19.21 8.07 52.19
CA ALA A 29 -20.31 9.03 52.14
C ALA A 29 -21.53 8.57 52.95
N GLU A 30 -21.90 7.28 52.85
CA GLU A 30 -23.01 6.69 53.61
C GLU A 30 -22.71 6.61 55.11
N LEU A 31 -21.48 6.21 55.50
CA LEU A 31 -21.08 6.18 56.92
C LEU A 31 -21.10 7.57 57.55
N ARG A 32 -20.63 8.60 56.82
CA ARG A 32 -20.69 10.00 57.30
C ARG A 32 -22.12 10.50 57.47
N LYS A 33 -23.04 10.12 56.56
CA LYS A 33 -24.48 10.43 56.69
C LYS A 33 -25.09 9.77 57.94
N ALA A 34 -24.61 8.59 58.32
CA ALA A 34 -25.01 7.90 59.55
C ALA A 34 -24.32 8.44 60.82
N GLY A 35 -23.52 9.51 60.72
CA GLY A 35 -22.79 10.09 61.85
C GLY A 35 -21.54 9.31 62.27
N ILE A 36 -21.16 8.26 61.53
CA ILE A 36 -19.97 7.47 61.78
C ILE A 36 -18.81 8.05 60.98
N ARG A 37 -17.68 8.35 61.65
CA ARG A 37 -16.45 8.80 60.99
C ARG A 37 -15.45 7.65 60.98
N PRO A 38 -15.48 6.77 59.96
CA PRO A 38 -14.52 5.68 59.87
C PRO A 38 -13.12 6.23 59.56
N TYR A 39 -12.11 5.70 60.24
CA TYR A 39 -10.71 5.99 59.92
C TYR A 39 -10.19 5.08 58.80
N ARG A 40 -10.85 3.94 58.55
CA ARG A 40 -10.50 3.04 57.45
C ARG A 40 -11.71 2.26 56.94
N VAL A 41 -11.87 2.22 55.62
CA VAL A 41 -12.80 1.33 54.91
C VAL A 41 -11.98 0.37 54.05
N ILE A 42 -12.20 -0.93 54.24
CA ILE A 42 -11.49 -2.06 53.63
C ILE A 42 -12.47 -2.80 52.71
N GLY A 43 -12.06 -3.02 51.47
CA GLY A 43 -12.81 -3.75 50.46
C GLY A 43 -12.42 -3.26 49.07
N ASP A 44 -12.38 -4.17 48.10
CA ASP A 44 -11.93 -3.87 46.74
C ASP A 44 -13.02 -3.15 45.96
N ASP A 45 -12.63 -2.08 45.28
CA ASP A 45 -13.53 -1.37 44.38
C ASP A 45 -13.66 -2.11 43.05
N PRO A 46 -14.84 -2.06 42.40
CA PRO A 46 -14.96 -2.59 41.05
C PRO A 46 -13.92 -1.92 40.15
N LEU A 47 -13.24 -2.74 39.36
CA LEU A 47 -12.34 -2.27 38.32
C LEU A 47 -13.09 -1.25 37.44
N ASN A 48 -12.58 -0.02 37.36
CA ASN A 48 -13.19 1.00 36.51
C ASN A 48 -12.89 0.66 35.05
N TRP A 49 -13.71 -0.18 34.46
CA TRP A 49 -13.56 -0.71 33.10
C TRP A 49 -13.90 0.33 32.01
N LYS A 50 -14.61 1.40 32.36
CA LYS A 50 -15.06 2.45 31.42
C LYS A 50 -13.93 3.09 30.60
N PRO A 51 -12.81 3.55 31.20
CA PRO A 51 -11.68 4.09 30.41
C PRO A 51 -11.06 3.06 29.47
N TYR A 52 -10.99 1.78 29.87
CA TYR A 52 -10.47 0.72 29.02
C TYR A 52 -11.41 0.39 27.85
N ALA A 53 -12.72 0.37 28.07
CA ALA A 53 -13.71 0.17 27.01
C ALA A 53 -13.73 1.34 26.01
N ALA A 54 -13.58 2.58 26.49
CA ALA A 54 -13.46 3.75 25.61
C ALA A 54 -12.18 3.67 24.76
N GLY A 55 -11.04 3.29 25.37
CA GLY A 55 -9.79 3.08 24.63
C GLY A 55 -9.90 1.99 23.56
N ALA A 56 -10.52 0.85 23.89
CA ALA A 56 -10.73 -0.24 22.94
C ALA A 56 -11.64 0.17 21.77
N ALA A 57 -12.70 0.94 22.03
CA ALA A 57 -13.59 1.45 20.99
C ALA A 57 -12.87 2.40 20.01
N ILE A 58 -12.01 3.29 20.52
CA ILE A 58 -11.22 4.21 19.68
C ILE A 58 -10.26 3.42 18.79
N VAL A 59 -9.56 2.43 19.35
CA VAL A 59 -8.63 1.58 18.59
C VAL A 59 -9.36 0.83 17.47
N LEU A 60 -10.51 0.24 17.77
CA LEU A 60 -11.35 -0.45 16.78
C LEU A 60 -11.82 0.48 15.67
N LEU A 61 -12.24 1.70 16.02
CA LEU A 61 -12.69 2.67 15.03
C LEU A 61 -11.54 3.13 14.12
N ALA A 62 -10.36 3.36 14.70
CA ALA A 62 -9.16 3.73 13.94
C ALA A 62 -8.69 2.59 13.01
N THR A 63 -8.76 1.34 13.46
CA THR A 63 -8.45 0.18 12.60
C THR A 63 -9.48 0.00 11.49
N ALA A 64 -10.77 0.16 11.78
CA ALA A 64 -11.82 0.12 10.77
C ALA A 64 -11.64 1.22 9.72
N LEU A 65 -11.32 2.45 10.14
CA LEU A 65 -11.05 3.55 9.23
C LEU A 65 -9.80 3.30 8.37
N ALA A 66 -8.71 2.79 8.97
CA ALA A 66 -7.51 2.42 8.24
C ALA A 66 -7.77 1.31 7.21
N ALA A 67 -8.58 0.30 7.57
CA ALA A 67 -8.99 -0.77 6.66
C ALA A 67 -9.84 -0.23 5.50
N VAL A 68 -10.80 0.66 5.77
CA VAL A 68 -11.61 1.31 4.73
C VAL A 68 -10.73 2.14 3.80
N LEU A 69 -9.76 2.90 4.33
CA LEU A 69 -8.81 3.67 3.52
C LEU A 69 -7.88 2.79 2.67
N LEU A 70 -7.50 1.59 3.16
CA LEU A 70 -6.72 0.62 2.41
C LEU A 70 -7.53 -0.01 1.28
N VAL A 71 -8.78 -0.44 1.55
CA VAL A 71 -9.67 -1.01 0.53
C VAL A 71 -10.05 0.04 -0.52
N ALA A 72 -10.35 1.28 -0.11
CA ALA A 72 -10.62 2.37 -1.04
C ALA A 72 -9.41 2.75 -1.93
N ARG A 73 -8.18 2.35 -1.54
CA ARG A 73 -6.98 2.46 -2.38
C ARG A 73 -6.83 1.30 -3.37
N GLU A 74 -7.45 0.15 -3.11
CA GLU A 74 -7.29 -1.06 -3.91
C GLU A 74 -8.07 -1.00 -5.23
N ASP A 75 -9.25 -0.37 -5.24
CA ASP A 75 -10.03 -0.13 -6.46
C ASP A 75 -9.40 0.92 -7.40
N ARG A 76 -8.39 1.66 -6.92
CA ARG A 76 -7.66 2.68 -7.71
C ARG A 76 -6.40 2.14 -8.37
N ARG A 77 -6.20 0.82 -8.38
CA ARG A 77 -5.01 0.23 -9.02
C ARG A 77 -5.17 0.32 -10.54
N PRO A 78 -4.31 1.08 -11.24
CA PRO A 78 -4.36 1.12 -12.69
C PRO A 78 -4.05 -0.26 -13.25
N HIS A 79 -4.55 -0.51 -14.45
CA HIS A 79 -4.46 -1.79 -15.11
C HIS A 79 -3.01 -2.33 -15.10
N PRO A 80 -2.82 -3.66 -14.97
CA PRO A 80 -1.50 -4.25 -15.14
C PRO A 80 -0.97 -3.88 -16.53
N ARG A 81 0.22 -3.25 -16.53
CA ARG A 81 0.95 -2.92 -17.75
C ARG A 81 1.69 -4.16 -18.22
N VAL A 82 1.76 -4.34 -19.53
CA VAL A 82 2.45 -5.46 -20.16
C VAL A 82 3.74 -4.94 -20.79
N GLN A 83 4.85 -5.68 -20.66
CA GLN A 83 6.10 -5.39 -21.37
C GLN A 83 5.86 -5.31 -22.88
N LEU A 84 6.54 -4.36 -23.55
CA LEU A 84 6.57 -4.32 -25.00
C LEU A 84 7.37 -5.52 -25.52
N VAL A 85 6.79 -6.26 -26.45
CA VAL A 85 7.41 -7.43 -27.08
C VAL A 85 7.54 -7.19 -28.58
N GLY A 86 8.64 -7.62 -29.18
CA GLY A 86 8.93 -7.48 -30.60
C GLY A 86 10.41 -7.25 -30.86
N ASP A 87 10.73 -6.53 -31.94
CA ASP A 87 12.10 -6.16 -32.27
C ASP A 87 12.68 -5.20 -31.20
N ARG A 88 13.71 -5.68 -30.49
CA ARG A 88 14.33 -4.93 -29.40
C ARG A 88 15.02 -3.66 -29.90
N ALA A 89 15.56 -3.66 -31.12
CA ALA A 89 16.18 -2.47 -31.70
C ALA A 89 15.15 -1.36 -31.93
N VAL A 90 13.95 -1.71 -32.39
CA VAL A 90 12.84 -0.77 -32.56
C VAL A 90 12.39 -0.20 -31.22
N ILE A 91 12.21 -1.06 -30.22
CA ILE A 91 11.80 -0.67 -28.88
C ILE A 91 12.83 0.27 -28.23
N ASP A 92 14.12 -0.09 -28.29
CA ASP A 92 15.17 0.71 -27.67
C ASP A 92 15.38 2.05 -28.40
N ALA A 93 15.26 2.07 -29.73
CA ALA A 93 15.27 3.31 -30.50
C ALA A 93 14.06 4.21 -30.17
N GLY A 94 12.87 3.62 -30.01
CA GLY A 94 11.67 4.31 -29.57
C GLY A 94 11.85 4.94 -28.19
N VAL A 95 12.37 4.20 -27.22
CA VAL A 95 12.60 4.73 -25.87
C VAL A 95 13.67 5.80 -25.87
N TYR A 96 14.77 5.63 -26.61
CA TYR A 96 15.83 6.63 -26.71
C TYR A 96 15.33 7.95 -27.32
N SER A 97 14.48 7.87 -28.35
CA SER A 97 13.90 9.05 -29.01
C SER A 97 12.68 9.65 -28.29
N GLY A 98 12.23 9.05 -27.19
CA GLY A 98 10.98 9.44 -26.53
C GLY A 98 9.75 9.22 -27.42
N TRP A 99 9.83 8.29 -28.37
CA TRP A 99 8.77 7.92 -29.31
C TRP A 99 8.25 9.09 -30.16
N THR A 100 9.06 10.13 -30.40
CA THR A 100 8.66 11.34 -31.15
C THR A 100 8.26 11.05 -32.60
N ASN A 101 8.82 10.01 -33.21
CA ASN A 101 8.47 9.56 -34.57
C ASN A 101 7.20 8.68 -34.62
N VAL A 102 6.63 8.32 -33.46
CA VAL A 102 5.49 7.40 -33.35
C VAL A 102 4.27 8.08 -32.72
N LEU A 103 4.50 9.01 -31.77
CA LEU A 103 3.48 9.65 -30.96
C LEU A 103 3.50 11.17 -31.17
N SER A 104 2.36 11.70 -31.61
CA SER A 104 2.17 13.12 -31.88
C SER A 104 1.76 13.93 -30.63
N SER A 105 1.01 13.31 -29.71
CA SER A 105 0.55 13.93 -28.47
C SER A 105 1.69 14.04 -27.44
N ALA A 106 1.74 15.16 -26.73
CA ALA A 106 2.73 15.35 -25.67
C ALA A 106 2.43 14.45 -24.46
N LEU A 107 1.15 14.29 -24.12
CA LEU A 107 0.69 13.35 -23.10
C LEU A 107 1.12 11.92 -23.44
N ASP A 108 0.92 11.46 -24.67
CA ASP A 108 1.29 10.09 -25.08
C ASP A 108 2.79 9.84 -24.97
N ARG A 109 3.61 10.81 -25.41
CA ARG A 109 5.07 10.72 -25.23
C ARG A 109 5.47 10.67 -23.77
N HIS A 110 4.79 11.42 -22.91
CA HIS A 110 5.05 11.41 -21.48
C HIS A 110 4.65 10.07 -20.83
N LEU A 111 3.45 9.57 -21.13
CA LEU A 111 2.97 8.25 -20.68
C LEU A 111 3.86 7.11 -21.19
N ALA A 112 4.43 7.22 -22.39
CA ALA A 112 5.29 6.20 -22.97
C ALA A 112 6.56 5.93 -22.16
N ARG A 113 7.01 6.89 -21.34
CA ARG A 113 8.12 6.70 -20.38
C ARG A 113 7.79 5.60 -19.37
N TYR A 114 6.52 5.50 -19.01
CA TYR A 114 5.96 4.55 -18.05
C TYR A 114 5.38 3.29 -18.70
N ALA A 115 5.42 3.17 -20.03
CA ALA A 115 4.82 2.02 -20.72
C ALA A 115 5.56 0.70 -20.47
N GLN A 116 6.82 0.76 -20.02
CA GLN A 116 7.64 -0.41 -19.70
C GLN A 116 7.85 -0.55 -18.19
N PRO A 117 7.18 -1.52 -17.54
CA PRO A 117 7.31 -1.74 -16.11
C PRO A 117 8.74 -2.08 -15.67
N GLY A 118 9.16 -1.54 -14.52
CA GLY A 118 10.46 -1.78 -13.90
C GLY A 118 11.67 -1.11 -14.59
N ARG A 119 11.47 -0.33 -15.65
CA ARG A 119 12.52 0.51 -16.25
C ARG A 119 12.78 1.76 -15.42
N TYR A 120 14.01 2.26 -15.40
CA TYR A 120 14.29 3.57 -14.79
C TYR A 120 13.57 4.67 -15.58
N VAL A 121 12.77 5.47 -14.87
CA VAL A 121 12.17 6.70 -15.38
C VAL A 121 12.64 7.82 -14.46
N GLU A 122 13.18 8.87 -15.04
CA GLU A 122 13.51 10.09 -14.29
C GLU A 122 12.21 10.88 -14.08
N PRO A 123 11.79 11.15 -12.83
CA PRO A 123 10.61 11.98 -12.57
C PRO A 123 10.75 13.32 -13.31
N ALA A 124 9.71 13.70 -14.04
CA ALA A 124 9.69 15.00 -14.72
C ALA A 124 8.75 15.93 -13.99
N GLU A 125 9.26 17.10 -13.58
CA GLU A 125 8.41 18.14 -13.02
C GLU A 125 7.49 18.70 -14.11
N LEU A 126 6.19 18.58 -13.90
CA LEU A 126 5.18 19.13 -14.81
C LEU A 126 4.83 20.55 -14.41
N SER A 127 5.02 21.48 -15.36
CA SER A 127 4.52 22.85 -15.20
C SER A 127 2.99 22.88 -15.17
N GLU A 128 2.40 23.96 -14.66
CA GLU A 128 0.95 24.12 -14.67
C GLU A 128 0.38 24.11 -16.11
N ALA A 129 1.13 24.67 -17.07
CA ALA A 129 0.76 24.64 -18.48
C ALA A 129 0.76 23.21 -19.05
N ASP A 130 1.74 22.38 -18.71
CA ASP A 130 1.79 20.98 -19.13
C ASP A 130 0.61 20.19 -18.56
N ARG A 131 0.28 20.40 -17.28
CA ARG A 131 -0.86 19.75 -16.61
C ARG A 131 -2.18 20.07 -17.31
N ALA A 132 -2.40 21.35 -17.63
CA ALA A 132 -3.59 21.79 -18.34
C ALA A 132 -3.66 21.22 -19.77
N ALA A 133 -2.53 21.22 -20.49
CA ALA A 133 -2.44 20.65 -21.83
C ALA A 133 -2.72 19.14 -21.83
N PHE A 134 -2.15 18.41 -20.86
CA PHE A 134 -2.35 16.97 -20.72
C PHE A 134 -3.80 16.62 -20.36
N ALA A 135 -4.43 17.38 -19.46
CA ALA A 135 -5.85 17.20 -19.16
C ALA A 135 -6.72 17.39 -20.41
N ALA A 136 -6.43 18.40 -21.24
CA ALA A 136 -7.15 18.63 -22.49
C ALA A 136 -6.89 17.54 -23.55
N GLU A 137 -5.68 16.99 -23.60
CA GLU A 137 -5.34 15.91 -24.53
C GLU A 137 -5.99 14.57 -24.16
N LEU A 138 -6.40 14.38 -22.90
CA LEU A 138 -6.85 13.09 -22.36
C LEU A 138 -8.11 12.52 -23.04
N ASP A 139 -8.99 13.40 -23.51
CA ASP A 139 -10.22 13.05 -24.23
C ASP A 139 -9.98 12.72 -25.71
N ALA A 140 -8.81 13.07 -26.25
CA ALA A 140 -8.45 12.69 -27.61
C ALA A 140 -8.15 11.18 -27.69
N PRO A 141 -8.59 10.48 -28.75
CA PRO A 141 -8.21 9.10 -28.96
C PRO A 141 -6.71 8.99 -29.34
N VAL A 142 -6.07 7.89 -28.95
CA VAL A 142 -4.72 7.56 -29.43
C VAL A 142 -4.77 7.28 -30.94
N ALA A 143 -3.92 7.96 -31.72
CA ALA A 143 -3.94 7.87 -33.17
C ALA A 143 -3.21 6.62 -33.70
N TYR A 144 -3.88 5.82 -34.52
CA TYR A 144 -3.32 4.62 -35.16
C TYR A 144 -3.02 4.87 -36.64
N ILE A 145 -1.91 4.32 -37.13
CA ILE A 145 -1.51 4.45 -38.54
C ILE A 145 -1.53 3.06 -39.19
N GLY A 146 -2.15 2.96 -40.36
CA GLY A 146 -2.19 1.71 -41.14
C GLY A 146 -0.79 1.25 -41.53
N GLY A 147 -0.48 -0.03 -41.32
CA GLY A 147 0.83 -0.62 -41.66
C GLY A 147 1.95 -0.33 -40.67
N GLU A 148 1.66 0.26 -39.50
CA GLU A 148 2.67 0.46 -38.46
C GLU A 148 3.24 -0.88 -37.92
N PRO A 149 4.51 -0.90 -37.50
CA PRO A 149 5.11 -2.04 -36.80
C PRO A 149 4.25 -2.52 -35.63
N PRO A 150 4.20 -3.84 -35.35
CA PRO A 150 3.40 -4.40 -34.27
C PRO A 150 3.75 -3.82 -32.89
N GLU A 151 5.01 -3.44 -32.66
CA GLU A 151 5.50 -2.81 -31.43
C GLU A 151 4.86 -1.43 -31.22
N HIS A 152 4.71 -0.65 -32.30
CA HIS A 152 4.07 0.68 -32.24
C HIS A 152 2.60 0.55 -31.89
N ARG A 153 1.90 -0.43 -32.49
CA ARG A 153 0.51 -0.71 -32.17
C ARG A 153 0.35 -1.18 -30.73
N MET A 154 1.25 -2.03 -30.25
CA MET A 154 1.25 -2.52 -28.86
C MET A 154 1.46 -1.37 -27.87
N LEU A 155 2.42 -0.48 -28.13
CA LEU A 155 2.62 0.73 -27.34
C LEU A 155 1.35 1.57 -27.29
N LYS A 156 0.74 1.88 -28.43
CA LYS A 156 -0.50 2.67 -28.49
C LYS A 156 -1.66 2.02 -27.71
N ASN A 157 -1.76 0.70 -27.73
CA ASN A 157 -2.75 -0.02 -26.92
C ASN A 157 -2.48 0.09 -25.41
N ILE A 158 -1.20 0.08 -24.99
CA ILE A 158 -0.83 0.32 -23.59
C ILE A 158 -1.19 1.76 -23.21
N LEU A 159 -0.86 2.74 -24.05
CA LEU A 159 -1.16 4.15 -23.81
C LEU A 159 -2.67 4.42 -23.74
N ALA A 160 -3.46 3.79 -24.59
CA ALA A 160 -4.92 3.91 -24.55
C ALA A 160 -5.49 3.46 -23.18
N LYS A 161 -4.98 2.35 -22.63
CA LYS A 161 -5.34 1.89 -21.28
C LYS A 161 -4.85 2.82 -20.18
N MET A 162 -3.62 3.34 -20.30
CA MET A 162 -3.10 4.31 -19.34
C MET A 162 -3.90 5.62 -19.33
N ARG A 163 -4.39 6.07 -20.49
CA ARG A 163 -5.32 7.21 -20.56
C ARG A 163 -6.65 6.89 -19.88
N GLU A 164 -7.19 5.68 -20.07
CA GLU A 164 -8.40 5.23 -19.38
C GLU A 164 -8.20 5.21 -17.86
N ASP A 165 -7.07 4.69 -17.39
CA ASP A 165 -6.68 4.71 -15.98
C ASP A 165 -6.57 6.14 -15.43
N MET A 166 -5.93 7.04 -16.18
CA MET A 166 -5.81 8.45 -15.78
C MET A 166 -7.18 9.14 -15.73
N ARG A 167 -8.07 8.86 -16.70
CA ARG A 167 -9.46 9.35 -16.68
C ARG A 167 -10.21 8.87 -15.44
N ALA A 168 -10.09 7.59 -15.10
CA ALA A 168 -10.70 7.03 -13.90
C ALA A 168 -10.14 7.68 -12.63
N TYR A 169 -8.81 7.85 -12.55
CA TYR A 169 -8.16 8.49 -11.41
C TYR A 169 -8.62 9.94 -11.21
N ILE A 170 -8.77 10.71 -12.28
CA ILE A 170 -9.27 12.10 -12.24
C ILE A 170 -10.76 12.12 -11.87
N ALA A 171 -11.57 11.21 -12.42
CA ALA A 171 -12.99 11.10 -12.07
C ALA A 171 -13.21 10.82 -10.57
N ASP A 172 -12.26 10.13 -9.92
CA ASP A 172 -12.24 9.85 -8.49
C ASP A 172 -11.73 11.02 -7.62
N GLY A 173 -11.49 12.20 -8.22
CA GLY A 173 -11.04 13.41 -7.54
C GLY A 173 -9.52 13.59 -7.48
N GLY A 174 -8.77 12.78 -8.24
CA GLY A 174 -7.35 13.02 -8.49
C GLY A 174 -7.10 14.11 -9.54
N ASP A 175 -5.84 14.39 -9.82
CA ASP A 175 -5.41 15.27 -10.91
C ASP A 175 -4.30 14.61 -11.76
N VAL A 176 -3.90 15.28 -12.84
CA VAL A 176 -2.87 14.78 -13.76
C VAL A 176 -1.54 14.57 -13.04
N ALA A 177 -1.14 15.51 -12.17
CA ALA A 177 0.12 15.43 -11.45
C ALA A 177 0.16 14.24 -10.48
N GLY A 178 -0.90 14.07 -9.69
CA GLY A 178 -1.04 12.96 -8.76
C GLY A 178 -1.07 11.59 -9.44
N TYR A 179 -1.60 11.51 -10.67
CA TYR A 179 -1.49 10.27 -11.46
C TYR A 179 -0.05 9.98 -11.88
N PHE A 180 0.72 11.00 -12.28
CA PHE A 180 2.15 10.80 -12.60
C PHE A 180 2.99 10.50 -11.36
N ASP A 181 2.75 11.17 -10.23
CA ASP A 181 3.39 10.84 -8.95
C ASP A 181 3.13 9.37 -8.57
N PHE A 182 1.90 8.90 -8.79
CA PHE A 182 1.55 7.50 -8.60
C PHE A 182 2.33 6.58 -9.55
N LEU A 183 2.45 6.93 -10.84
CA LEU A 183 3.23 6.14 -11.79
C LEU A 183 4.72 6.11 -11.44
N ASP A 184 5.29 7.23 -10.95
CA ASP A 184 6.66 7.31 -10.47
C ASP A 184 6.89 6.39 -9.27
N GLU A 185 5.98 6.42 -8.28
CA GLU A 185 6.04 5.52 -7.12
C GLU A 185 5.98 4.05 -7.57
N ARG A 186 5.01 3.72 -8.43
CA ARG A 186 4.84 2.37 -8.98
C ARG A 186 6.10 1.92 -9.73
N GLN A 187 6.67 2.78 -10.58
CA GLN A 187 7.87 2.47 -11.34
C GLN A 187 9.08 2.23 -10.43
N SER A 188 9.22 3.01 -9.35
CA SER A 188 10.26 2.83 -8.34
C SER A 188 10.13 1.48 -7.64
N GLN A 189 8.92 1.09 -7.23
CA GLN A 189 8.64 -0.21 -6.60
C GLN A 189 8.94 -1.38 -7.54
N GLU A 190 8.53 -1.28 -8.82
CA GLU A 190 8.81 -2.30 -9.83
C GLU A 190 10.32 -2.45 -10.08
N ARG A 191 11.07 -1.34 -10.12
CA ARG A 191 12.54 -1.35 -10.23
C ARG A 191 13.19 -2.01 -9.01
N GLU A 192 12.80 -1.60 -7.80
CA GLU A 192 13.34 -2.17 -6.56
C GLU A 192 13.05 -3.68 -6.48
N PHE A 193 11.86 -4.09 -6.90
CA PHE A 193 11.51 -5.51 -6.98
C PHE A 193 12.43 -6.26 -7.96
N ARG A 194 12.69 -5.68 -9.14
CA ARG A 194 13.61 -6.27 -10.14
C ARG A 194 15.04 -6.36 -9.63
N GLU A 195 15.53 -5.36 -8.90
CA GLU A 195 16.86 -5.38 -8.29
C GLU A 195 16.98 -6.44 -7.20
N LYS A 196 15.97 -6.56 -6.33
CA LYS A 196 15.89 -7.62 -5.31
C LYS A 196 15.79 -9.01 -5.93
N ALA A 197 15.04 -9.13 -7.04
CA ALA A 197 14.94 -10.35 -7.84
C ALA A 197 16.32 -10.76 -8.39
N LEU A 198 17.08 -9.81 -8.94
CA LEU A 198 18.45 -10.04 -9.39
C LEU A 198 19.33 -10.55 -8.24
N ASP A 199 19.35 -9.83 -7.11
CA ASP A 199 20.14 -10.20 -5.92
C ASP A 199 19.75 -11.60 -5.40
N THR A 200 18.46 -11.93 -5.38
CA THR A 200 17.96 -13.25 -4.99
C THR A 200 18.53 -14.37 -5.87
N VAL A 201 18.57 -14.17 -7.19
CA VAL A 201 19.11 -15.16 -8.12
C VAL A 201 20.61 -15.32 -7.95
N TYR A 202 21.37 -14.22 -7.83
CA TYR A 202 22.83 -14.30 -7.71
C TYR A 202 23.32 -14.78 -6.34
N ARG A 203 22.56 -14.56 -5.26
CA ARG A 203 22.87 -15.08 -3.92
C ARG A 203 22.42 -16.53 -3.70
N ALA A 204 21.58 -17.07 -4.57
CA ALA A 204 21.18 -18.47 -4.47
C ALA A 204 22.40 -19.40 -4.62
N PRO A 205 22.47 -20.50 -3.83
CA PRO A 205 23.44 -21.56 -4.06
C PRO A 205 23.39 -22.02 -5.51
N GLU A 206 24.54 -22.39 -6.08
CA GLU A 206 24.65 -22.75 -7.50
C GLU A 206 23.65 -23.86 -7.90
N SER A 207 23.46 -24.87 -7.05
CA SER A 207 22.50 -25.96 -7.23
C SER A 207 21.03 -25.53 -7.25
N LEU A 208 20.70 -24.34 -6.73
CA LEU A 208 19.34 -23.80 -6.67
C LEU A 208 19.15 -22.59 -7.58
N ARG A 209 20.20 -22.11 -8.24
CA ARG A 209 20.19 -20.85 -8.99
C ARG A 209 19.21 -20.87 -10.15
N GLU A 210 19.12 -21.98 -10.88
CA GLU A 210 18.16 -22.13 -11.99
C GLU A 210 16.70 -22.10 -11.49
N ARG A 211 16.41 -22.83 -10.41
CA ARG A 211 15.08 -22.83 -9.79
C ARG A 211 14.71 -21.44 -9.25
N ALA A 212 15.66 -20.75 -8.62
CA ALA A 212 15.46 -19.38 -8.16
C ALA A 212 15.18 -18.44 -9.34
N TRP A 213 15.95 -18.55 -10.43
CA TRP A 213 15.75 -17.77 -11.65
C TRP A 213 14.37 -18.00 -12.29
N LEU A 214 13.94 -19.26 -12.45
CA LEU A 214 12.61 -19.60 -12.98
C LEU A 214 11.49 -19.03 -12.09
N GLY A 215 11.58 -19.21 -10.77
CA GLY A 215 10.58 -18.73 -9.83
C GLY A 215 10.48 -17.20 -9.80
N VAL A 216 11.62 -16.51 -9.83
CA VAL A 216 11.69 -15.05 -9.90
C VAL A 216 11.14 -14.54 -11.22
N ASN A 217 11.50 -15.15 -12.36
CA ASN A 217 11.01 -14.73 -13.67
C ASN A 217 9.51 -14.97 -13.86
N ALA A 218 8.95 -16.04 -13.27
CA ALA A 218 7.50 -16.23 -13.23
C ALA A 218 6.81 -15.04 -12.53
N ARG A 219 7.33 -14.63 -11.37
CA ARG A 219 6.78 -13.49 -10.63
C ARG A 219 6.97 -12.15 -11.34
N LEU A 220 8.12 -11.92 -11.98
CA LEU A 220 8.34 -10.72 -12.80
C LEU A 220 7.36 -10.66 -13.97
N LYS A 221 7.11 -11.80 -14.64
CA LYS A 221 6.14 -11.91 -15.72
C LYS A 221 4.71 -11.62 -15.25
N ASP A 222 4.30 -12.12 -14.09
CA ASP A 222 2.99 -11.83 -13.50
C ASP A 222 2.80 -10.34 -13.18
N MET A 223 3.88 -9.65 -12.84
CA MET A 223 3.90 -8.19 -12.63
C MET A 223 4.04 -7.39 -13.92
N GLY A 224 4.21 -8.05 -15.07
CA GLY A 224 4.47 -7.40 -16.35
C GLY A 224 5.86 -6.73 -16.44
N ILE A 225 6.81 -7.10 -15.59
CA ILE A 225 8.20 -6.60 -15.59
C ILE A 225 9.07 -7.47 -16.52
N GLU A 226 10.09 -6.87 -17.13
CA GLU A 226 11.04 -7.59 -17.98
C GLU A 226 11.75 -8.72 -17.21
N PRO A 227 11.69 -9.98 -17.70
CA PRO A 227 12.42 -11.09 -17.10
C PRO A 227 13.93 -10.85 -17.03
N LEU A 228 14.58 -11.47 -16.05
CA LEU A 228 16.04 -11.48 -15.95
C LEU A 228 16.64 -12.43 -16.98
N SER A 229 17.75 -12.02 -17.60
CA SER A 229 18.59 -12.91 -18.42
C SER A 229 19.06 -14.12 -17.61
N LYS A 230 19.22 -15.27 -18.28
CA LYS A 230 19.76 -16.48 -17.64
C LYS A 230 21.15 -16.18 -17.07
N PRO A 231 21.42 -16.45 -15.78
CA PRO A 231 22.73 -16.24 -15.19
C PRO A 231 23.80 -17.09 -15.90
N THR A 232 24.98 -16.52 -16.10
CA THR A 232 26.16 -17.23 -16.62
C THR A 232 26.58 -18.35 -15.67
N GLY A 233 27.00 -19.50 -16.22
CA GLY A 233 27.53 -20.64 -15.46
C GLY A 233 26.50 -21.67 -14.99
N ILE A 234 25.21 -21.52 -15.32
CA ILE A 234 24.21 -22.58 -15.12
C ILE A 234 24.39 -23.63 -16.23
N GLN A 235 24.91 -24.81 -15.89
CA GLN A 235 24.78 -25.99 -16.75
C GLN A 235 23.29 -26.37 -16.80
N GLU A 236 22.75 -26.58 -18.00
CA GLU A 236 21.39 -27.10 -18.13
C GLU A 236 21.31 -28.42 -17.38
N LEU A 237 20.42 -28.48 -16.38
CA LEU A 237 20.07 -29.76 -15.79
C LEU A 237 19.56 -30.63 -16.95
N PRO A 238 20.14 -31.81 -17.20
CA PRO A 238 19.69 -32.66 -18.29
C PRO A 238 18.20 -32.91 -18.12
N GLU A 239 17.42 -32.54 -19.14
CA GLU A 239 15.98 -32.78 -19.19
C GLU A 239 15.73 -34.28 -18.95
N GLY A 240 15.18 -34.64 -17.78
CA GLY A 240 14.75 -36.02 -17.52
C GLY A 240 15.21 -36.70 -16.23
N GLN A 241 15.53 -35.98 -15.15
CA GLN A 241 15.58 -36.60 -13.81
C GLN A 241 14.61 -35.93 -12.84
N GLU A 242 13.33 -36.20 -13.04
CA GLU A 242 12.39 -36.25 -11.91
C GLU A 242 12.70 -37.54 -11.12
N GLN A 243 13.09 -37.40 -9.85
CA GLN A 243 13.03 -38.46 -8.84
C GLN A 243 11.84 -38.19 -7.92
#